data_AF-A0A6J1W8I4-F1
#
_entry.id   AF-A0A6J1W8I4-F1
#
_cell.length_a   1.000
_cell.length_b   1.000
_cell.length_c   1.000
_cell.angle_alpha   90.00
_cell.angle_beta   90.00
_cell.angle_gamma   90.00
#
_symmetry.space_group_name_H-M   'P 1'
#
loop_
_entity.id
_entity.type
_entity.pdbx_description
1 polymer ?
#
loop_
_entity_poly.entity_id
_entity_poly.type
_entity_poly.pdbx_seq_one_letter_code
_entity_poly.pdbx_strand_id
1 'polypeptide(L)'
;MKKFAEAGPVVKWLIDQKYYGGTYGQTQATVMVFQALAEYEIQMPTHKDLNLDIAINLPEREVPLRYSINYGNALVARTAEVQYFSKCIYYSFHWK
;
A
#
# COMPACT_ATOMS: atom_id res chain seq x y z
N MET A 1 18.94 -6.50 -18.24
CA MET A 1 18.60 -5.38 -17.32
C MET A 1 17.40 -4.54 -17.78
N LYS A 2 17.21 -4.21 -19.07
CA LYS A 2 16.04 -3.43 -19.55
C LYS A 2 14.66 -3.98 -19.16
N LYS A 3 14.48 -5.31 -19.15
CA LYS A 3 13.20 -5.98 -18.88
C LYS A 3 12.62 -5.70 -17.48
N PHE A 4 13.45 -5.47 -16.46
CA PHE A 4 12.95 -5.22 -15.09
C PHE A 4 12.53 -3.76 -14.87
N ALA A 5 13.15 -2.81 -15.57
CA ALA A 5 12.67 -1.42 -15.58
C ALA A 5 11.27 -1.30 -16.20
N GLU A 6 10.98 -2.13 -17.20
CA GLU A 6 9.66 -2.22 -17.85
C GLU A 6 8.62 -2.93 -16.97
N ALA A 7 9.04 -3.75 -16.00
CA ALA A 7 8.15 -4.51 -15.11
C ALA A 7 7.60 -3.67 -13.95
N GLY A 8 8.15 -2.48 -13.68
CA GLY A 8 7.73 -1.62 -12.57
C GLY A 8 6.21 -1.31 -12.51
N PRO A 9 5.55 -0.95 -13.63
CA PRO A 9 4.10 -0.74 -13.66
C PRO A 9 3.30 -2.00 -13.31
N VAL A 10 3.77 -3.18 -13.73
CA VAL A 10 3.13 -4.48 -13.44
C VAL A 10 3.27 -4.82 -11.95
N VAL A 11 4.45 -4.58 -11.38
CA VAL A 11 4.71 -4.77 -9.94
C VAL A 11 3.82 -3.87 -9.09
N LYS A 12 3.69 -2.59 -9.47
CA LYS A 12 2.77 -1.66 -8.79
C LYS A 12 1.33 -2.16 -8.85
N TRP A 13 0.86 -2.56 -10.04
CA TRP A 13 -0.49 -3.09 -10.21
C TRP A 13 -0.75 -4.35 -9.36
N LEU A 14 0.23 -5.26 -9.24
CA LEU A 14 0.15 -6.46 -8.41
C LEU A 14 0.03 -6.12 -6.91
N ILE A 15 0.80 -5.14 -6.42
CA ILE A 15 0.74 -4.68 -5.02
C ILE A 15 -0.62 -4.05 -4.72
N ASP A 16 -1.16 -3.28 -5.65
CA ASP A 16 -2.46 -2.61 -5.51
C ASP A 16 -3.63 -3.61 -5.42
N GLN A 17 -3.50 -4.83 -5.96
CA GLN A 17 -4.54 -5.87 -5.83
C GLN A 17 -4.81 -6.27 -4.37
N LYS A 18 -3.82 -6.14 -3.47
CA LYS A 18 -3.98 -6.44 -2.04
C LYS A 18 -4.79 -5.37 -1.31
N TYR A 19 -4.85 -4.14 -1.82
CA TYR A 19 -5.49 -2.99 -1.17
C TYR A 19 -7.03 -3.02 -1.22
N TYR A 20 -7.62 -3.67 -2.23
CA TYR A 20 -9.05 -3.55 -2.53
C TYR A 20 -9.98 -4.63 -1.96
N GLY A 21 -9.52 -5.56 -1.11
CA GLY A 21 -10.48 -6.49 -0.48
C GLY A 21 -9.97 -7.78 0.16
N GLY A 22 -8.67 -7.94 0.42
CA GLY A 22 -8.15 -9.09 1.15
C GLY A 22 -6.92 -9.72 0.50
N THR A 23 -6.47 -10.84 1.07
CA THR A 23 -5.35 -11.66 0.56
C THR A 23 -5.62 -12.10 -0.87
N TYR A 24 -4.58 -12.43 -1.65
CA TYR A 24 -4.74 -13.08 -2.96
C TYR A 24 -5.59 -14.34 -2.76
N GLY A 25 -6.88 -14.28 -3.12
CA GLY A 25 -7.94 -15.19 -2.63
C GLY A 25 -7.81 -16.68 -2.98
N GLN A 26 -6.68 -17.13 -3.52
CA GLN A 26 -6.34 -18.50 -3.85
C GLN A 26 -4.85 -18.78 -3.55
N THR A 27 -4.52 -19.99 -3.10
CA THR A 27 -3.14 -20.41 -2.78
C THR A 27 -2.19 -20.24 -3.97
N GLN A 28 -2.63 -20.66 -5.17
CA GLN A 28 -1.81 -20.57 -6.39
C GLN A 28 -1.50 -19.11 -6.75
N ALA A 29 -2.48 -18.21 -6.66
CA ALA A 29 -2.28 -16.79 -6.90
C ALA A 29 -1.31 -16.17 -5.88
N THR A 30 -1.44 -16.55 -4.61
CA THR A 30 -0.58 -16.08 -3.53
C THR A 30 0.89 -16.46 -3.78
N VAL A 31 1.15 -17.73 -4.12
CA VAL A 31 2.51 -18.23 -4.38
C VAL A 31 3.15 -17.52 -5.57
N MET A 32 2.42 -17.39 -6.68
CA MET A 32 2.94 -16.76 -7.90
C MET A 32 3.28 -15.29 -7.69
N VAL A 33 2.44 -14.53 -6.96
CA VAL A 33 2.70 -13.12 -6.72
C VAL A 33 3.89 -12.92 -5.79
N PHE A 34 4.01 -13.71 -4.73
CA PHE A 34 5.17 -13.62 -3.84
C PHE A 34 6.48 -13.97 -4.55
N GLN A 35 6.47 -15.00 -5.39
CA GLN A 35 7.65 -15.36 -6.18
C GLN A 35 8.06 -14.22 -7.13
N ALA A 36 7.11 -13.67 -7.89
CA ALA A 36 7.39 -12.59 -8.83
C ALA A 36 7.92 -11.31 -8.14
N LEU A 37 7.35 -10.94 -6.99
CA LEU A 37 7.79 -9.78 -6.22
C LEU A 37 9.19 -9.99 -5.63
N ALA A 38 9.49 -11.18 -5.11
CA ALA A 38 10.81 -11.48 -4.57
C ALA A 38 11.89 -11.45 -5.66
N GLU A 39 11.64 -12.05 -6.82
CA GLU A 39 12.57 -12.03 -7.95
C GLU A 39 12.82 -10.61 -8.48
N TYR A 40 11.80 -9.75 -8.47
CA TYR A 40 11.93 -8.35 -8.86
C TYR A 40 12.82 -7.57 -7.89
N GLU A 41 12.60 -7.71 -6.58
CA GLU A 41 13.40 -7.02 -5.55
C GLU A 41 14.87 -7.48 -5.52
N ILE A 42 15.14 -8.78 -5.77
CA ILE A 42 16.52 -9.30 -5.86
C ILE A 42 17.27 -8.72 -7.07
N GLN A 43 16.56 -8.51 -8.19
CA GLN A 43 17.18 -8.09 -9.44
C GLN A 43 17.24 -6.58 -9.62
N MET A 44 16.47 -5.81 -8.84
CA MET A 44 16.61 -4.37 -8.78
C MET A 44 17.79 -3.98 -7.87
N PRO A 45 18.76 -3.20 -8.36
CA PRO A 45 19.89 -2.75 -7.56
C PRO A 45 19.40 -1.93 -6.36
N THR A 46 19.91 -2.32 -5.20
CA THR A 46 19.56 -1.91 -3.84
C THR A 46 19.08 -0.46 -3.73
N HIS A 47 17.87 -0.28 -3.20
CA HIS A 47 17.26 1.01 -2.85
C HIS A 47 18.27 1.82 -2.01
N LYS A 48 18.96 2.79 -2.61
CA LYS A 48 20.07 3.44 -1.90
C LYS A 48 19.64 4.28 -0.70
N ASP A 49 18.37 4.67 -0.62
CA ASP A 49 17.86 5.51 0.47
C ASP A 49 16.38 5.21 0.75
N LEU A 50 16.08 4.20 1.57
CA LEU A 50 14.74 4.06 2.16
C LEU A 50 14.62 5.05 3.31
N ASN A 51 14.07 6.23 3.03
CA ASN A 51 13.70 7.22 4.02
C ASN A 51 12.39 7.91 3.60
N LEU A 52 11.28 7.45 4.15
CA LEU A 52 9.92 7.91 3.82
C LEU A 52 9.29 8.54 5.04
N ASP A 53 9.02 9.84 4.98
CA ASP A 53 8.22 10.53 5.98
C ASP A 53 6.77 10.67 5.47
N ILE A 54 5.86 10.05 6.20
CA ILE A 54 4.44 9.96 5.87
C ILE A 54 3.66 10.77 6.90
N ALA A 55 2.85 11.72 6.42
CA ALA A 55 1.90 12.46 7.24
C ALA A 55 0.48 12.15 6.76
N ILE A 56 -0.35 11.60 7.65
CA ILE A 56 -1.75 11.30 7.39
C ILE A 56 -2.59 12.34 8.13
N ASN A 57 -3.26 13.20 7.35
CA ASN A 57 -4.24 14.15 7.87
C ASN A 57 -5.60 13.48 7.93
N LEU A 58 -6.16 13.42 9.13
CA LEU A 58 -7.50 12.90 9.37
C LEU A 58 -8.44 14.07 9.67
N PRO A 59 -9.65 14.12 9.10
CA PRO A 59 -10.60 15.21 9.35
C PRO A 59 -10.96 15.38 10.84
N GLU A 60 -10.88 14.28 11.60
CA GLU A 60 -11.27 14.21 13.01
C GLU A 60 -10.14 14.59 13.98
N ARG A 61 -8.92 14.80 13.47
CA ARG A 61 -7.74 15.05 14.30
C ARG A 61 -7.08 16.35 13.87
N GLU A 62 -6.90 17.28 14.81
CA GLU A 62 -6.21 18.55 14.55
C GLU A 62 -4.72 18.35 14.22
N VAL A 63 -4.09 17.31 14.78
CA VAL A 63 -2.67 17.00 14.57
C VAL A 63 -2.51 15.81 13.61
N PRO A 64 -1.69 15.91 12.54
CA PRO A 64 -1.43 14.80 11.63
C PRO A 64 -0.83 13.59 12.35
N LEU A 65 -1.18 12.38 11.90
CA LEU A 65 -0.40 11.19 12.21
C LEU A 65 0.89 11.22 11.39
N ARG A 66 2.04 11.12 12.05
CA ARG A 66 3.35 11.12 11.39
C ARG A 66 4.05 9.79 11.58
N TYR A 67 4.55 9.22 10.49
CA TYR A 67 5.34 8.00 10.47
C TYR A 67 6.61 8.23 9.65
N SER A 68 7.75 7.80 10.19
CA SER A 68 9.02 7.78 9.45
C SER A 68 9.44 6.34 9.22
N ILE A 69 9.56 5.95 7.95
CA ILE A 69 9.98 4.62 7.51
C ILE A 69 11.42 4.71 7.01
N ASN A 70 12.31 4.04 7.70
CA ASN A 70 13.70 3.90 7.33
C ASN A 70 14.11 2.43 7.35
N TYR A 71 15.33 2.14 6.91
CA TYR A 71 15.86 0.78 6.89
C TYR A 71 15.79 0.05 8.25
N GLY A 72 16.01 0.77 9.36
CA GLY A 72 15.98 0.18 10.70
C GLY A 72 14.59 -0.23 11.17
N ASN A 73 13.53 0.36 10.61
CA ASN A 73 12.14 0.09 10.99
C ASN A 73 11.25 -0.34 9.81
N ALA A 74 11.84 -0.74 8.68
CA ALA A 74 11.14 -1.08 7.44
C ALA A 74 10.15 -2.25 7.61
N LEU A 75 10.46 -3.19 8.51
CA LEU A 75 9.63 -4.37 8.78
C LEU A 75 8.53 -4.11 9.81
N VAL A 76 8.50 -2.93 10.44
CA VAL A 76 7.50 -2.61 11.47
C VAL A 76 6.18 -2.25 10.78
N ALA A 77 5.17 -3.10 10.99
CA ALA A 77 3.80 -2.79 10.58
C ALA A 77 3.26 -1.62 11.41
N ARG A 78 2.65 -0.63 10.73
CA ARG A 78 2.03 0.54 11.35
C ARG A 78 0.54 0.53 11.02
N THR A 79 -0.30 0.62 12.05
CA THR A 79 -1.75 0.72 11.91
C THR A 79 -2.26 1.91 12.72
N ALA A 80 -3.35 2.52 12.25
CA ALA A 80 -4.07 3.55 12.98
C ALA A 80 -5.56 3.24 12.87
N GLU A 81 -6.23 3.21 14.01
CA GLU A 81 -7.68 3.16 14.03
C GLU A 81 -8.23 4.57 13.87
N VAL A 82 -9.25 4.71 13.03
CA VAL A 82 -9.98 5.96 12.82
C VAL A 82 -11.42 5.72 13.20
N GLN A 83 -11.98 6.55 14.08
CA GLN A 83 -13.38 6.45 14.44
C GLN A 83 -14.19 7.19 13.39
N TYR A 84 -14.59 6.53 12.31
CA TYR A 84 -15.55 7.13 11.38
C TYR A 84 -16.84 7.50 12.14
N PHE A 85 -16.95 8.76 12.57
CA PHE A 85 -18.25 9.28 12.99
C PHE A 85 -19.08 9.29 11.72
N SER A 86 -20.00 8.34 11.62
CA SER A 86 -21.00 8.26 10.56
C SER A 86 -21.85 9.54 10.60
N LYS A 87 -21.36 10.64 10.04
CA LYS A 87 -22.24 11.60 9.40
C LYS A 87 -22.70 10.89 8.16
N CYS A 88 -23.80 10.14 8.32
CA CYS A 88 -24.62 9.70 7.21
C CYS A 88 -24.91 10.94 6.36
N ILE A 89 -24.13 11.11 5.30
CA ILE A 89 -24.42 12.07 4.26
C ILE A 89 -25.61 11.44 3.54
N TYR A 90 -26.82 11.88 3.89
CA TYR A 90 -28.02 11.55 3.16
C TYR A 90 -27.84 12.05 1.72
N TYR A 91 -27.32 11.21 0.83
CA TYR A 91 -27.51 11.42 -0.59
C TYR A 91 -28.92 10.93 -0.93
N SER A 92 -29.88 11.84 -0.88
CA SER A 92 -31.19 11.62 -1.48
C SER A 92 -31.02 11.70 -3.00
N PHE A 93 -30.82 10.56 -3.65
CA PHE A 93 -30.89 10.45 -5.10
C PHE A 93 -32.37 10.46 -5.50
N HIS A 94 -32.89 11.64 -5.81
CA HIS A 94 -34.18 11.80 -6.44
C HIS A 94 -33.98 11.67 -7.95
N TRP A 95 -34.25 10.49 -8.52
CA TRP A 95 -34.43 10.36 -9.96
C TRP A 95 -35.83 10.88 -10.34
N LYS A 96 -35.88 11.75 -11.35
CA LYS A 96 -37.05 11.98 -12.20
C LYS A 96 -36.76 11.37 -13.55
#